data_AF-A0A0E4BN09-F1
#
_entry.id   AF-A0A0E4BN09-F1
#
_cell.length_a   1.000
_cell.length_b   1.000
_cell.length_c   1.000
_cell.angle_alpha   90.00
_cell.angle_beta   90.00
_cell.angle_gamma   90.00
#
_symmetry.space_group_name_H-M   'P 1'
#
loop_
_entity.id
_entity.type
_entity.pdbx_description
1 polymer ?
#
loop_
_entity_poly.entity_id
_entity_poly.type
_entity_poly.pdbx_seq_one_letter_code
_entity_poly.pdbx_strand_id
1 'polypeptide(L)'
;MIGTRRGGRFMNASPEKQCPESHTAAATWDNLSPLLVEIRARRNEFGPAQEIPKEIIDGFRRIGIYRAMVAKRFGGEERTPAEFCRQIERISEADGSAGWVASFGDGARYLAALPDDTLRKVYANGPDVVLAGALFPLQPARRCADGFVVNGVWPFASGSPGRI
;
A
#
# COMPACT_ATOMS: atom_id res chain seq x y z
N MET A 1 -43.28 -15.67 -55.66
CA MET A 1 -42.08 -16.34 -55.11
C MET A 1 -40.96 -16.10 -56.12
N ILE A 2 -39.82 -15.47 -55.87
CA ILE A 2 -39.03 -15.12 -54.68
C ILE A 2 -38.15 -13.91 -55.06
N GLY A 3 -37.94 -12.95 -54.15
CA GLY A 3 -36.96 -11.85 -54.28
C GLY A 3 -35.51 -12.38 -54.21
N THR A 4 -34.42 -11.61 -54.34
CA THR A 4 -34.11 -10.37 -53.63
C THR A 4 -32.70 -9.89 -54.04
N ARG A 5 -32.52 -8.56 -54.02
CA ARG A 5 -31.37 -7.75 -53.53
C ARG A 5 -29.96 -7.95 -54.14
N ARG A 6 -29.46 -6.93 -54.86
CA ARG A 6 -28.68 -5.74 -54.40
C ARG A 6 -27.24 -6.07 -53.99
N GLY A 7 -26.31 -5.65 -54.86
CA GLY A 7 -24.88 -5.68 -54.62
C GLY A 7 -24.49 -4.87 -53.37
N GLY A 8 -23.77 -5.53 -52.47
CA GLY A 8 -23.10 -4.92 -51.33
C GLY A 8 -21.76 -4.33 -51.79
N ARG A 9 -21.65 -3.00 -51.68
CA ARG A 9 -20.40 -2.27 -51.82
C ARG A 9 -19.60 -2.49 -50.53
N PHE A 10 -18.38 -2.99 -50.67
CA PHE A 10 -17.42 -3.18 -49.58
C PHE A 10 -17.26 -1.88 -48.76
N MET A 11 -17.62 -1.92 -47.48
CA MET A 11 -17.22 -0.91 -46.50
C MET A 11 -15.78 -1.21 -46.12
N ASN A 12 -14.86 -0.31 -46.49
CA ASN A 12 -13.51 -0.33 -45.94
C ASN A 12 -13.60 0.04 -44.46
N ALA A 13 -13.20 -0.88 -43.58
CA ALA A 13 -12.99 -0.60 -42.17
C ALA A 13 -11.85 0.41 -42.03
N SER A 14 -12.10 1.51 -41.32
CA SER A 14 -11.06 2.45 -40.91
C SER A 14 -10.03 1.71 -40.04
N PRO A 15 -8.72 2.03 -40.17
CA PRO A 15 -7.71 1.39 -39.33
C PRO A 15 -8.00 1.68 -37.86
N GLU A 16 -8.13 0.61 -37.06
CA GLU A 16 -8.21 0.69 -35.62
C GLU A 16 -7.03 1.51 -35.10
N LYS A 17 -7.33 2.59 -34.37
CA LYS A 17 -6.33 3.32 -33.60
C LYS A 17 -5.83 2.38 -32.50
N GLN A 18 -4.70 1.73 -32.75
CA GLN A 18 -3.93 1.08 -31.70
C GLN A 18 -3.46 2.16 -30.72
N CYS A 19 -4.02 2.11 -29.51
CA CYS A 19 -3.53 2.86 -28.37
C CYS A 19 -2.13 2.30 -28.03
N PRO A 20 -1.08 3.13 -27.90
CA PRO A 20 0.22 2.61 -27.52
C PRO A 20 0.11 2.05 -26.09
N GLU A 21 0.33 0.74 -25.95
CA GLU A 21 0.59 0.14 -24.65
C GLU A 21 1.90 0.74 -24.11
N SER A 22 1.79 1.80 -23.32
CA SER A 22 2.91 2.33 -22.58
C SER A 22 3.29 1.31 -21.51
N HIS A 23 4.26 0.45 -21.80
CA HIS A 23 4.96 -0.32 -20.79
C HIS A 23 5.76 0.64 -19.91
N THR A 24 5.06 1.33 -19.01
CA THR A 24 5.69 2.14 -17.98
C THR A 24 6.38 1.16 -17.05
N ALA A 25 7.72 1.25 -16.93
CA ALA A 25 8.49 0.38 -16.06
C ALA A 25 7.88 0.35 -14.66
N ALA A 26 7.83 -0.83 -14.03
CA ALA A 26 7.29 -0.95 -12.67
C ALA A 26 8.10 -0.08 -11.70
N ALA A 27 7.42 0.59 -10.77
CA ALA A 27 8.08 1.35 -9.72
C ALA A 27 8.97 0.43 -8.87
N THR A 28 10.09 0.96 -8.42
CA THR A 28 11.04 0.30 -7.51
C THR A 28 11.44 1.27 -6.40
N TRP A 29 12.19 0.79 -5.40
CA TRP A 29 12.77 1.65 -4.37
C TRP A 29 13.56 2.82 -4.98
N ASP A 30 14.41 2.53 -5.96
CA ASP A 30 15.27 3.53 -6.60
C ASP A 30 14.52 4.39 -7.63
N ASN A 31 13.47 3.84 -8.26
CA ASN A 31 12.64 4.55 -9.23
C ASN A 31 11.16 4.61 -8.82
N LEU A 32 10.82 5.65 -8.05
CA LEU A 32 9.44 5.93 -7.65
C LEU A 32 8.57 6.57 -8.74
N SER A 33 9.16 7.11 -9.80
CA SER A 33 8.47 7.97 -10.77
C SER A 33 7.14 7.41 -11.26
N PRO A 34 7.01 6.12 -11.62
CA PRO A 34 5.73 5.54 -12.06
C PRO A 34 4.65 5.62 -10.98
N LEU A 35 4.99 5.31 -9.72
CA LEU A 35 4.06 5.35 -8.60
C LEU A 35 3.66 6.79 -8.25
N LEU A 36 4.61 7.74 -8.31
CA LEU A 36 4.30 9.16 -8.05
C LEU A 36 3.38 9.75 -9.11
N VAL A 37 3.54 9.34 -10.38
CA VAL A 37 2.63 9.73 -11.47
C VAL A 37 1.23 9.19 -11.20
N GLU A 38 1.11 7.92 -10.82
CA GLU A 38 -0.18 7.30 -10.49
C GLU A 38 -0.86 8.00 -9.30
N ILE A 39 -0.14 8.25 -8.20
CA ILE A 39 -0.66 8.95 -7.02
C ILE A 39 -1.19 10.35 -7.42
N ARG A 40 -0.41 11.12 -8.19
CA ARG A 40 -0.82 12.47 -8.63
C ARG A 40 -2.06 12.43 -9.53
N ALA A 41 -2.17 11.43 -10.40
CA ALA A 41 -3.32 11.27 -11.29
C ALA A 41 -4.60 10.94 -10.51
N ARG A 42 -4.49 10.20 -9.40
CA ARG A 42 -5.63 9.65 -8.65
C ARG A 42 -5.93 10.35 -7.33
N ARG A 43 -5.12 11.30 -6.87
CA ARG A 43 -5.26 11.95 -5.54
C ARG A 43 -6.64 12.54 -5.24
N ASN A 44 -7.40 12.93 -6.26
CA ASN A 44 -8.76 13.46 -6.09
C ASN A 44 -9.77 12.38 -5.65
N GLU A 45 -9.43 11.09 -5.79
CA GLU A 45 -10.24 9.96 -5.33
C GLU A 45 -10.16 9.78 -3.80
N PHE A 46 -9.05 10.19 -3.17
CA PHE A 46 -8.72 9.80 -1.79
C PHE A 46 -9.65 10.47 -0.77
N GLY A 47 -9.93 11.76 -0.95
CA GLY A 47 -10.78 12.53 -0.04
C GLY A 47 -12.21 11.97 0.04
N PRO A 48 -12.92 11.81 -1.10
CA PRO A 48 -14.26 11.22 -1.13
C PRO A 48 -14.31 9.78 -0.62
N ALA A 49 -13.32 8.95 -0.96
CA ALA A 49 -13.28 7.55 -0.50
C ALA A 49 -12.87 7.41 0.97
N GLN A 50 -12.23 8.45 1.54
CA GLN A 50 -11.58 8.43 2.86
C GLN A 50 -10.56 7.28 3.01
N GLU A 51 -10.02 6.79 1.90
CA GLU A 51 -9.11 5.65 1.83
C GLU A 51 -8.12 5.85 0.68
N ILE A 52 -6.92 5.30 0.83
CA ILE A 52 -5.95 5.21 -0.26
C ILE A 52 -6.30 3.98 -1.11
N PRO A 53 -6.47 4.12 -2.44
CA PRO A 53 -6.77 2.99 -3.32
C PRO A 53 -5.81 1.82 -3.16
N LYS A 54 -6.37 0.61 -3.20
CA LYS A 54 -5.61 -0.63 -3.02
C LYS A 54 -4.43 -0.76 -3.97
N GLU A 55 -4.54 -0.27 -5.20
CA GLU A 55 -3.47 -0.38 -6.21
C GLU A 55 -2.22 0.42 -5.79
N ILE A 56 -2.43 1.55 -5.10
CA ILE A 56 -1.36 2.39 -4.55
C ILE A 56 -0.72 1.70 -3.34
N ILE A 57 -1.53 1.09 -2.46
CA ILE A 57 -1.04 0.28 -1.33
C ILE A 57 -0.20 -0.91 -1.81
N ASP A 58 -0.68 -1.62 -2.83
CA ASP A 58 0.08 -2.69 -3.46
C ASP A 58 1.35 -2.15 -4.13
N GLY A 59 1.32 -0.91 -4.62
CA GLY A 59 2.49 -0.15 -5.06
C GLY A 59 3.55 -0.01 -3.95
N PHE A 60 3.15 0.47 -2.77
CA PHE A 60 4.03 0.57 -1.59
C PHE A 60 4.65 -0.77 -1.22
N ARG A 61 3.86 -1.85 -1.26
CA ARG A 61 4.34 -3.21 -1.02
C ARG A 61 5.37 -3.66 -2.07
N ARG A 62 5.11 -3.41 -3.35
CA ARG A 62 6.00 -3.78 -4.47
C ARG A 62 7.35 -3.08 -4.38
N ILE A 63 7.36 -1.78 -4.06
CA ILE A 63 8.60 -1.01 -3.96
C ILE A 63 9.38 -1.26 -2.66
N GLY A 64 8.80 -2.00 -1.71
CA GLY A 64 9.47 -2.41 -0.48
C GLY A 64 9.27 -1.50 0.74
N ILE A 65 8.29 -0.59 0.74
CA ILE A 65 8.03 0.30 1.91
C ILE A 65 7.84 -0.50 3.20
N TYR A 66 7.05 -1.57 3.17
CA TYR A 66 6.69 -2.35 4.35
C TYR A 66 7.79 -3.30 4.84
N ARG A 67 8.79 -3.59 4.00
CA ARG A 67 9.94 -4.44 4.35
C ARG A 67 11.25 -3.66 4.56
N ALA A 68 11.22 -2.34 4.34
CA ALA A 68 12.40 -1.49 4.29
C ALA A 68 13.26 -1.64 5.55
N MET A 69 12.64 -1.52 6.74
CA MET A 69 13.35 -1.55 8.02
C MET A 69 13.23 -2.87 8.77
N VAL A 70 12.67 -3.91 8.12
CA VAL A 70 12.61 -5.26 8.69
C VAL A 70 14.00 -5.89 8.63
N ALA A 71 14.36 -6.67 9.66
CA ALA A 71 15.65 -7.36 9.72
C ALA A 71 15.81 -8.37 8.56
N LYS A 72 17.03 -8.53 8.05
CA LYS A 72 17.34 -9.45 6.94
C LYS A 72 17.01 -10.90 7.28
N ARG A 73 17.15 -11.30 8.55
CA ARG A 73 16.79 -12.64 9.02
C ARG A 73 15.31 -12.98 8.84
N PHE A 74 14.44 -11.97 8.63
CA PHE A 74 13.02 -12.12 8.34
C PHE A 74 12.67 -11.77 6.88
N GLY A 75 13.67 -11.57 6.02
CA GLY A 75 13.50 -11.22 4.60
C GLY A 75 13.36 -9.72 4.33
N GLY A 76 13.61 -8.86 5.32
CA GLY A 76 13.61 -7.41 5.14
C GLY A 76 14.91 -6.85 4.55
N GLU A 77 14.97 -5.53 4.41
CA GLU A 77 16.08 -4.84 3.74
C GLU A 77 17.06 -4.12 4.69
N GLU A 78 16.73 -3.96 5.98
CA GLU A 78 17.54 -3.22 6.96
C GLU A 78 17.97 -1.81 6.49
N ARG A 79 17.09 -1.13 5.76
CA ARG A 79 17.26 0.28 5.39
C ARG A 79 17.39 1.14 6.64
N THR A 80 18.17 2.21 6.51
CA THR A 80 18.31 3.20 7.57
C THR A 80 17.04 4.05 7.70
N PRO A 81 16.75 4.60 8.89
CA PRO A 81 15.63 5.54 9.05
C PRO A 81 15.71 6.72 8.09
N ALA A 82 16.91 7.20 7.78
CA ALA A 82 17.11 8.31 6.84
C ALA A 82 16.74 7.94 5.40
N GLU A 83 17.04 6.71 4.94
CA GLU A 83 16.61 6.22 3.63
C GLU A 83 15.08 6.09 3.57
N PHE A 84 14.47 5.56 4.63
CA PHE A 84 13.02 5.43 4.72
C PHE A 84 12.32 6.80 4.69
N CYS A 85 12.76 7.76 5.53
CA CYS A 85 12.18 9.11 5.56
C CYS A 85 12.24 9.80 4.20
N ARG A 86 13.38 9.73 3.49
CA ARG A 86 13.49 10.29 2.12
C ARG A 86 12.47 9.68 1.16
N GLN A 87 12.17 8.40 1.31
CA GLN A 87 11.17 7.73 0.48
C GLN A 87 9.75 8.22 0.80
N ILE A 88 9.42 8.40 2.08
CA ILE A 88 8.13 8.95 2.53
C ILE A 88 7.97 10.41 2.11
N GLU A 89 9.03 11.23 2.17
CA GLU A 89 9.03 12.61 1.69
C GLU A 89 8.65 12.68 0.22
N ARG A 90 9.30 11.87 -0.64
CA ARG A 90 9.00 11.81 -2.08
C ARG A 90 7.56 11.39 -2.38
N ILE A 91 7.00 10.46 -1.61
CA ILE A 91 5.58 10.06 -1.74
C ILE A 91 4.67 11.21 -1.29
N SER A 92 5.03 11.88 -0.20
CA SER A 92 4.27 13.00 0.37
C SER A 92 4.21 14.22 -0.57
N GLU A 93 5.25 14.45 -1.37
CA GLU A 93 5.26 15.47 -2.44
C GLU A 93 4.22 15.19 -3.54
N ALA A 94 3.85 13.92 -3.77
CA ALA A 94 2.78 13.55 -4.69
C ALA A 94 1.41 13.71 -4.03
N ASP A 95 1.25 13.21 -2.80
CA ASP A 95 0.08 13.39 -1.96
C ASP A 95 0.40 13.12 -0.48
N GLY A 96 -0.01 14.04 0.41
CA GLY A 96 0.29 13.95 1.84
C GLY A 96 -0.42 12.79 2.56
N SER A 97 -1.64 12.43 2.13
CA SER A 97 -2.39 11.31 2.73
C SER A 97 -1.75 9.97 2.35
N ALA A 98 -1.33 9.84 1.09
CA ALA A 98 -0.59 8.68 0.62
C ALA A 98 0.75 8.53 1.35
N GLY A 99 1.48 9.64 1.53
CA GLY A 99 2.72 9.68 2.33
C GLY A 99 2.51 9.27 3.79
N TRP A 100 1.45 9.78 4.42
CA TRP A 100 1.08 9.42 5.79
C TRP A 100 0.80 7.91 5.91
N VAL A 101 0.00 7.33 5.01
CA VAL A 101 -0.30 5.90 5.02
C VAL A 101 0.95 5.05 4.74
N ALA A 102 1.82 5.47 3.81
CA ALA A 102 3.08 4.79 3.55
C ALA A 102 4.03 4.79 4.77
N SER A 103 4.00 5.84 5.60
CA SER A 103 4.87 5.96 6.78
C SER A 103 4.65 4.86 7.83
N PHE A 104 3.48 4.21 7.84
CA PHE A 104 3.21 3.04 8.69
C PHE A 104 4.03 1.80 8.30
N GLY A 105 4.84 1.88 7.22
CA GLY A 105 5.94 0.94 6.97
C GLY A 105 7.03 0.93 8.05
N ASP A 106 7.07 1.91 8.96
CA ASP A 106 7.90 1.87 10.17
C ASP A 106 7.38 0.90 11.26
N GLY A 107 6.40 0.05 10.93
CA GLY A 107 5.85 -0.94 11.84
C GLY A 107 6.90 -1.83 12.53
N ALA A 108 7.98 -2.18 11.82
CA ALA A 108 9.07 -3.00 12.35
C ALA A 108 9.70 -2.41 13.62
N ARG A 109 9.79 -1.08 13.72
CA ARG A 109 10.33 -0.39 14.89
C ARG A 109 9.50 -0.62 16.14
N TYR A 110 8.17 -0.61 16.02
CA TYR A 110 7.26 -0.84 17.15
C TYR A 110 7.34 -2.27 17.68
N LEU A 111 7.64 -3.23 16.81
CA LEU A 111 7.72 -4.64 17.16
C LEU A 111 9.10 -5.08 17.65
N ALA A 112 10.15 -4.29 17.40
CA ALA A 112 11.54 -4.70 17.59
C ALA A 112 11.90 -5.17 19.01
N ALA A 113 11.14 -4.76 20.03
CA ALA A 113 11.33 -5.17 21.42
C ALA A 113 10.67 -6.52 21.78
N LEU A 114 9.90 -7.12 20.87
CA LEU A 114 9.26 -8.42 21.10
C LEU A 114 10.29 -9.56 21.13
N PRO A 115 10.01 -10.66 21.87
CA PRO A 115 10.83 -11.86 21.82
C PRO A 115 10.98 -12.40 20.38
N ASP A 116 12.13 -13.01 20.08
CA ASP A 116 12.43 -13.47 18.71
C ASP A 116 11.42 -14.51 18.20
N ASP A 117 10.94 -15.40 19.06
CA ASP A 117 9.89 -16.37 18.71
C ASP A 117 8.56 -15.68 18.34
N THR A 118 8.26 -14.53 18.92
CA THR A 118 7.10 -13.72 18.55
C THR A 118 7.33 -13.05 17.20
N LEU A 119 8.52 -12.48 16.97
CA LEU A 119 8.88 -11.88 15.69
C LEU A 119 8.85 -12.90 14.54
N ARG A 120 9.32 -14.13 14.77
CA ARG A 120 9.21 -15.23 13.80
C ARG A 120 7.76 -15.52 13.42
N LYS A 121 6.84 -15.47 14.37
CA LYS A 121 5.40 -15.65 14.09
C LYS A 121 4.83 -14.50 13.28
N VAL A 122 5.20 -13.26 13.61
CA VAL A 122 4.76 -12.06 12.88
C VAL A 122 5.19 -12.13 11.41
N TYR A 123 6.45 -12.47 11.15
CA TYR A 123 7.04 -12.49 9.81
C TYR A 123 6.95 -13.86 9.11
N ALA A 124 6.21 -14.82 9.66
CA ALA A 124 6.12 -16.18 9.12
C ALA A 124 5.64 -16.24 7.66
N ASN A 125 4.82 -15.26 7.26
CA ASN A 125 4.25 -15.15 5.92
C ASN A 125 4.94 -14.08 5.04
N GLY A 126 6.13 -13.64 5.44
CA GLY A 126 6.94 -12.67 4.73
C GLY A 126 7.12 -11.33 5.47
N PRO A 127 8.01 -10.46 4.94
CA PRO A 127 8.43 -9.23 5.61
C PRO A 127 7.47 -8.05 5.39
N ASP A 128 6.55 -8.13 4.43
CA ASP A 128 5.58 -7.07 4.12
C ASP A 128 4.42 -7.02 5.13
N VAL A 129 4.75 -6.96 6.43
CA VAL A 129 3.76 -6.86 7.50
C VAL A 129 3.37 -5.40 7.68
N VAL A 130 2.09 -5.10 7.49
CA VAL A 130 1.52 -3.76 7.72
C VAL A 130 0.89 -3.74 9.11
N LEU A 131 1.25 -2.75 9.91
CA LEU A 131 0.64 -2.52 11.22
C LEU A 131 -0.25 -1.29 11.17
N ALA A 132 -1.52 -1.48 11.50
CA ALA A 132 -2.37 -0.39 11.93
C ALA A 132 -2.42 -0.41 13.45
N GLY A 133 -2.24 0.76 14.07
CA GLY A 133 -2.18 0.85 15.52
C GLY A 133 -2.47 2.25 16.01
N ALA A 134 -2.96 2.31 17.22
CA ALA A 134 -3.31 3.53 17.91
C ALA A 134 -2.84 3.42 19.36
N LEU A 135 -2.15 4.45 19.85
CA LEU A 135 -1.70 4.48 21.24
C LEU A 135 -2.72 5.17 22.16
N PHE A 136 -3.46 6.14 21.61
CA PHE A 136 -4.38 6.97 22.37
C PHE A 136 -5.82 6.88 21.85
N PRO A 137 -6.83 7.02 22.73
CA PRO A 137 -6.70 7.11 24.19
C PRO A 137 -6.20 5.78 24.79
N LEU A 138 -5.55 5.84 25.96
CA LEU A 138 -5.15 4.63 26.67
C LEU A 138 -6.40 3.86 27.09
N GLN A 139 -6.42 2.56 26.83
CA GLN A 139 -7.52 1.68 27.22
C GLN A 139 -7.10 0.79 28.39
N PRO A 140 -8.01 0.49 29.33
CA PRO A 140 -7.68 -0.36 30.47
C PRO A 140 -7.33 -1.78 30.01
N ALA A 141 -6.25 -2.32 30.56
CA ALA A 141 -5.81 -3.68 30.34
C ALA A 141 -5.96 -4.48 31.65
N ARG A 142 -6.83 -5.50 31.65
CA ARG A 142 -7.03 -6.38 32.81
C ARG A 142 -6.07 -7.57 32.71
N ARG A 143 -5.18 -7.72 33.68
CA ARG A 143 -4.28 -8.88 33.79
C ARG A 143 -5.09 -10.17 34.06
N CYS A 144 -4.74 -11.24 33.36
CA CYS A 144 -5.25 -12.60 33.51
C CYS A 144 -4.08 -13.57 33.80
N ALA A 145 -4.38 -14.86 34.01
CA ALA A 145 -3.35 -15.86 34.35
C ALA A 145 -2.22 -15.96 33.31
N ASP A 146 -2.54 -15.77 32.02
CA ASP A 146 -1.68 -15.99 30.86
C ASP A 146 -1.47 -14.73 29.99
N GLY A 147 -1.95 -13.56 30.41
CA GLY A 147 -1.79 -12.34 29.63
C GLY A 147 -2.66 -11.17 30.08
N PHE A 148 -3.17 -10.42 29.10
CA PHE A 148 -4.01 -9.24 29.29
C PHE A 148 -5.25 -9.33 28.42
N VAL A 149 -6.40 -8.94 28.98
CA VAL A 149 -7.61 -8.66 28.23
C VAL A 149 -7.72 -7.14 28.10
N VAL A 150 -7.75 -6.66 26.87
CA VAL A 150 -7.90 -5.23 26.54
C VAL A 150 -9.20 -5.05 25.77
N ASN A 151 -10.08 -4.18 26.25
CA ASN A 151 -11.31 -3.80 25.57
C ASN A 151 -11.33 -2.28 25.47
N GLY A 152 -11.57 -1.76 24.27
CA GLY A 152 -11.58 -0.32 24.07
C GLY A 152 -11.79 0.08 22.62
N VAL A 153 -11.93 1.38 22.41
CA VAL A 153 -12.10 1.99 21.10
C VAL A 153 -10.93 2.94 20.87
N TRP A 154 -10.24 2.75 19.76
CA TRP A 154 -9.21 3.67 19.31
C TRP A 154 -9.69 4.38 18.04
N PRO A 155 -9.92 5.70 18.11
CA PRO A 155 -10.56 6.43 17.01
C PRO A 155 -9.63 6.61 15.79
N PHE A 156 -8.32 6.44 15.97
CA PHE A 156 -7.34 6.72 14.92
C PHE A 156 -6.45 5.51 14.65
N ALA A 157 -6.77 4.76 13.60
CA ALA A 157 -5.92 3.71 13.06
C ALA A 157 -5.73 3.96 11.55
N SER A 158 -4.88 4.92 11.20
CA SER A 158 -4.64 5.30 9.80
C SER A 158 -4.19 4.08 8.97
N GLY A 159 -4.73 3.98 7.75
CA GLY A 159 -4.47 2.83 6.87
C GLY A 159 -5.24 1.55 7.23
N SER A 160 -6.03 1.55 8.30
CA SER A 160 -7.01 0.49 8.57
C SER A 160 -8.31 0.76 7.82
N PRO A 161 -8.93 -0.25 7.19
CA PRO A 161 -10.20 -0.07 6.46
C PRO A 161 -11.41 0.19 7.38
N GLY A 162 -11.22 0.28 8.71
CA GLY A 162 -12.25 0.69 9.67
C GLY A 162 -13.49 -0.21 9.76
N ARG A 163 -13.52 -1.34 9.06
CA ARG A 163 -14.62 -2.30 9.10
C ARG A 163 -14.54 -3.12 10.38
N ILE A 164 -15.45 -2.80 11.30
CA ILE A 164 -15.85 -3.65 12.42
C ILE A 164 -16.86 -4.68 11.90
#